data_AF-A0A2D8XN45-F1
#
_entry.id   AF-A0A2D8XN45-F1
#
_cell.length_a   1.000
_cell.length_b   1.000
_cell.length_c   1.000
_cell.angle_alpha   90.00
_cell.angle_beta   90.00
_cell.angle_gamma   90.00
#
_symmetry.space_group_name_H-M   'P 1'
#
loop_
_entity.id
_entity.type
_entity.pdbx_description
1 polymer ?
#
loop_
_entity_poly.entity_id
_entity_poly.type
_entity_poly.pdbx_seq_one_letter_code
_entity_poly.pdbx_strand_id
1 'polypeptide(L)'
;MSYSKEDVAPELVNGVLVDLSEEQKESVANSWNSPPQQPYTQERANAYPPIGDQLDAILKHVNYRRTQGDELVQDLDDIIAAWLAVKSQYPKP
;
A
#
# COMPACT_ATOMS: atom_id res chain seq x y z
N MET A 1 -20.99 19.09 0.80
CA MET A 1 -22.10 18.86 1.75
C MET A 1 -21.43 18.85 3.11
N SER A 2 -21.76 19.80 3.98
CA SER A 2 -21.13 19.89 5.31
C SER A 2 -22.12 19.33 6.32
N TYR A 3 -21.65 18.46 7.19
CA TYR A 3 -22.45 17.84 8.24
C TYR A 3 -22.36 18.66 9.52
N SER A 4 -23.48 18.86 10.20
CA SER A 4 -23.56 19.54 11.49
C SER A 4 -23.81 18.55 12.62
N LYS A 5 -23.65 18.98 13.87
CA LYS A 5 -23.91 18.16 15.06
C LYS A 5 -25.36 17.69 15.16
N GLU A 6 -26.30 18.41 14.54
CA GLU A 6 -27.71 18.06 14.45
C GLU A 6 -27.97 16.87 13.51
N ASP A 7 -27.04 16.57 12.61
CA ASP A 7 -27.12 15.44 11.68
C ASP A 7 -26.61 14.13 12.30
N VAL A 8 -26.06 14.18 13.52
CA VAL A 8 -25.46 13.03 14.20
C VAL A 8 -26.54 12.24 14.93
N ALA A 9 -26.74 10.98 14.50
CA ALA A 9 -27.67 10.05 15.10
C ALA A 9 -27.20 9.58 16.50
N PRO A 10 -28.14 9.17 17.39
CA PRO A 10 -27.80 8.56 18.68
C PRO A 10 -27.02 7.24 18.51
N GLU A 11 -26.17 6.93 19.49
CA GLU A 11 -25.31 5.75 19.48
C GLU A 11 -26.02 4.54 20.10
N LEU A 12 -25.82 3.35 19.52
CA LEU A 12 -26.32 2.09 20.09
C LEU A 12 -25.32 1.54 21.10
N VAL A 13 -25.64 1.66 22.39
CA VAL A 13 -24.85 1.09 23.49
C VAL A 13 -25.64 -0.05 24.12
N ASN A 14 -25.14 -1.29 23.97
CA ASN A 14 -25.80 -2.51 24.48
C ASN A 14 -27.27 -2.67 24.04
N GLY A 15 -27.61 -2.25 22.82
CA GLY A 15 -28.96 -2.34 22.27
C GLY A 15 -29.91 -1.20 22.69
N VAL A 16 -29.42 -0.22 23.43
CA VAL A 16 -30.16 0.99 23.80
C VAL A 16 -29.62 2.17 23.02
N LEU A 17 -30.51 2.99 22.47
CA LEU A 17 -30.14 4.27 21.86
C LEU A 17 -29.82 5.27 22.96
N VAL A 18 -28.58 5.75 22.96
CA VAL A 18 -28.08 6.75 23.89
C VAL A 18 -27.74 8.01 23.10
N ASP A 19 -28.30 9.13 23.53
CA ASP A 19 -27.97 10.43 22.94
C ASP A 19 -26.52 10.79 23.27
N LEU A 20 -25.77 11.13 22.23
CA LEU A 20 -24.41 11.65 22.37
C LEU A 20 -24.44 13.04 23.01
N SER A 21 -23.44 13.35 23.82
CA SER A 21 -23.22 14.72 24.31
C SER A 21 -22.93 15.68 23.15
N GLU A 22 -23.17 16.97 23.36
CA GLU A 22 -22.92 17.99 22.32
C GLU A 22 -21.46 17.99 21.84
N GLU A 23 -20.51 17.77 22.75
CA GLU A 23 -19.08 17.66 22.42
C GLU A 23 -18.80 16.44 21.52
N GLN A 24 -19.45 15.30 21.80
CA GLN A 24 -19.30 14.08 20.99
C GLN A 24 -19.94 14.26 19.60
N LYS A 25 -21.12 14.87 19.52
CA LYS A 25 -21.78 15.15 18.23
C LYS A 25 -20.92 16.08 17.38
N GLU A 26 -20.34 17.12 17.98
CA GLU A 26 -19.45 18.05 17.27
C GLU A 26 -18.17 17.36 16.78
N SER A 27 -17.58 16.47 17.59
CA SER A 27 -16.43 15.66 17.19
C SER A 27 -16.75 14.74 15.99
N VAL A 28 -17.91 14.07 16.02
CA VAL A 28 -18.36 13.18 14.94
C VAL A 28 -18.64 13.97 13.66
N ALA A 29 -19.36 15.09 13.74
CA ALA A 29 -19.62 15.96 12.59
C ALA A 29 -18.32 16.48 11.95
N ASN A 30 -17.34 16.88 12.76
CA ASN A 30 -16.02 17.32 12.29
C ASN A 30 -15.23 16.18 11.61
N SER A 31 -15.38 14.94 12.08
CA SER A 31 -14.76 13.78 11.43
C SER A 31 -15.33 13.53 10.03
N TRP A 32 -16.64 13.74 9.83
CA TRP A 32 -17.30 13.58 8.53
C TRP A 32 -16.95 14.70 7.54
N ASN A 33 -16.62 15.88 8.05
CA ASN A 33 -16.17 17.03 7.27
C ASN A 33 -14.66 17.01 6.96
N SER A 34 -13.89 16.14 7.62
CA SER A 34 -12.46 16.04 7.39
C SER A 34 -12.17 15.30 6.07
N PRO A 35 -11.22 15.79 5.24
CA PRO A 35 -10.85 15.10 4.02
C PRO A 35 -10.33 13.69 4.38
N PRO A 36 -10.56 12.68 3.53
CA PRO A 36 -10.02 11.35 3.76
C PRO A 36 -8.51 11.48 3.95
N GLN A 37 -8.02 11.11 5.13
CA GLN A 37 -6.60 10.95 5.39
C GLN A 37 -6.07 10.03 4.30
N GLN A 38 -5.25 10.56 3.39
CA GLN A 38 -4.62 9.74 2.35
C GLN A 38 -3.90 8.59 3.08
N PRO A 39 -4.11 7.33 2.68
CA PRO A 39 -3.51 6.24 3.39
C PRO A 39 -1.99 6.42 3.31
N TYR A 40 -1.33 6.49 4.46
CA TYR A 40 0.12 6.63 4.66
C TYR A 40 1.00 5.82 3.68
N THR A 41 0.46 4.74 3.14
CA THR A 41 1.03 3.90 2.08
C THR A 41 1.32 4.65 0.77
N GLN A 42 0.50 5.64 0.39
CA GLN A 42 0.64 6.38 -0.87
C GLN A 42 1.84 7.34 -0.85
N GLU A 43 2.03 8.05 0.26
CA GLU A 43 3.16 8.98 0.45
C GLU A 43 4.49 8.24 0.51
N ARG A 44 4.51 7.07 1.19
CA ARG A 44 5.69 6.19 1.19
C ARG A 44 6.02 5.67 -0.20
N ALA A 45 5.03 5.22 -0.97
CA ALA A 45 5.25 4.72 -2.33
C ALA A 45 5.89 5.77 -3.26
N ASN A 46 5.51 7.04 -3.10
CA ASN A 46 6.08 8.16 -3.87
C ASN A 46 7.47 8.61 -3.36
N ALA A 47 7.79 8.39 -2.09
CA ALA A 47 9.07 8.76 -1.48
C ALA A 47 10.18 7.74 -1.76
N TYR A 48 9.84 6.49 -2.07
CA TYR A 48 10.84 5.50 -2.45
C TYR A 48 11.34 5.75 -3.88
N PRO A 49 12.66 5.80 -4.12
CA PRO A 49 13.21 5.73 -5.48
C PRO A 49 12.73 4.43 -6.15
N PRO A 50 12.73 4.34 -7.50
CA PRO A 50 12.21 3.18 -8.21
C PRO A 50 12.99 1.92 -7.84
N ILE A 51 12.50 1.20 -6.83
CA ILE A 51 13.07 -0.06 -6.30
C ILE A 51 13.28 -1.07 -7.43
N GLY A 52 12.46 -0.99 -8.49
CA GLY A 52 12.59 -1.81 -9.69
C GLY A 52 13.97 -1.77 -10.35
N ASP A 53 14.64 -0.62 -10.39
CA ASP A 53 15.97 -0.51 -11.01
C ASP A 53 17.08 -1.10 -10.12
N GLN A 54 16.96 -0.90 -8.80
CA GLN A 54 17.87 -1.51 -7.83
C GLN A 54 17.71 -3.04 -7.80
N LEU A 55 16.46 -3.51 -7.86
CA LEU A 55 16.14 -4.93 -7.94
C LEU A 55 16.60 -5.54 -9.26
N ASP A 56 16.43 -4.85 -10.40
CA ASP A 56 16.96 -5.30 -11.71
C ASP A 56 18.49 -5.42 -11.68
N ALA A 57 19.19 -4.51 -11.01
CA ALA A 57 20.64 -4.61 -10.83
C ALA A 57 21.06 -5.84 -9.99
N ILE A 58 20.34 -6.11 -8.89
CA ILE A 58 20.57 -7.30 -8.06
C ILE A 58 20.31 -8.57 -8.88
N LEU A 59 19.16 -8.67 -9.54
CA LEU A 59 18.78 -9.84 -10.32
C LEU A 59 19.74 -10.09 -11.50
N LYS A 60 20.24 -9.04 -12.16
CA LYS A 60 21.33 -9.15 -13.13
C LYS A 60 22.59 -9.77 -12.54
N HIS A 61 22.99 -9.31 -11.35
CA HIS A 61 24.18 -9.83 -10.68
C HIS A 61 24.00 -11.30 -10.28
N VAL A 62 22.85 -11.67 -9.73
CA VAL A 62 22.56 -13.07 -9.37
C VAL A 62 22.49 -13.96 -10.62
N ASN A 63 21.86 -13.51 -11.70
CA ASN A 63 21.86 -14.23 -12.97
C ASN A 63 23.27 -14.38 -13.57
N TYR A 64 24.12 -13.36 -13.45
CA TYR A 64 25.52 -13.47 -13.86
C TYR A 64 26.25 -14.56 -13.07
N ARG A 65 26.06 -14.64 -11.75
CA ARG A 65 26.65 -15.71 -10.93
C ARG A 65 26.15 -17.10 -11.34
N ARG A 66 24.85 -17.23 -11.64
CA ARG A 66 24.27 -18.46 -12.20
C ARG A 66 24.98 -18.88 -13.49
N THR A 67 25.24 -17.95 -14.42
CA THR A 67 25.91 -18.27 -15.68
C THR A 67 27.40 -18.59 -15.52
N GLN A 68 28.01 -18.21 -14.40
CA GLN A 68 29.37 -18.63 -14.03
C GLN A 68 29.42 -20.04 -13.40
N GLY A 69 28.28 -20.69 -13.17
CA GLY A 69 28.20 -22.04 -12.60
C GLY A 69 28.07 -22.08 -11.08
N ASP A 70 27.76 -20.96 -10.43
CA ASP A 70 27.38 -20.97 -9.01
C ASP A 70 26.02 -21.67 -8.86
N GLU A 71 25.94 -22.67 -7.97
CA GLU A 71 24.66 -23.24 -7.56
C GLU A 71 23.89 -22.23 -6.71
N LEU A 72 22.78 -21.74 -7.26
CA LEU A 72 21.83 -20.91 -6.55
C LEU A 72 20.78 -21.79 -5.85
N VAL A 73 20.21 -21.27 -4.77
CA VAL A 73 19.04 -21.88 -4.13
C VAL A 73 17.89 -21.87 -5.14
N GLN A 74 17.10 -22.96 -5.20
CA GLN A 74 16.00 -23.15 -6.16
C GLN A 74 15.09 -21.92 -6.26
N ASP A 75 14.73 -21.31 -5.13
CA ASP A 75 13.89 -20.12 -5.08
C ASP A 75 14.47 -18.94 -5.89
N LEU A 76 15.79 -18.75 -5.87
CA LEU A 76 16.47 -17.71 -6.66
C LEU A 76 16.47 -18.03 -8.15
N ASP A 77 16.60 -19.31 -8.49
CA ASP A 77 16.58 -19.78 -9.88
C ASP A 77 15.21 -19.60 -10.52
N ASP A 78 14.14 -19.86 -9.75
CA ASP A 78 12.75 -19.66 -10.16
C ASP A 78 12.44 -18.16 -10.35
N ILE A 79 12.91 -17.30 -9.42
CA ILE A 79 12.78 -15.84 -9.52
C ILE A 79 13.51 -15.31 -10.77
N ILE A 80 14.73 -15.80 -11.05
CA ILE A 80 15.48 -15.42 -12.26
C ILE A 80 14.73 -15.86 -13.52
N ALA A 81 14.18 -17.07 -13.54
CA ALA A 81 13.44 -17.58 -14.69
C ALA A 81 12.20 -16.71 -14.99
N ALA A 82 11.42 -16.37 -13.96
CA ALA A 82 10.27 -15.47 -14.11
C ALA A 82 10.67 -14.07 -14.59
N TRP A 83 11.75 -13.51 -14.03
CA TRP A 83 12.28 -12.21 -14.43
C TRP A 83 12.75 -12.20 -15.89
N LEU A 84 13.47 -13.24 -16.34
CA LEU A 84 13.88 -13.38 -17.74
C LEU A 84 12.68 -13.55 -18.68
N ALA A 85 11.65 -14.28 -18.28
CA ALA A 85 10.43 -14.44 -19.05
C ALA A 85 9.71 -13.10 -19.29
N VAL A 86 9.58 -12.27 -18.26
CA VAL A 86 9.00 -10.92 -18.39
C VAL A 86 9.83 -10.04 -19.33
N LYS A 87 11.16 -10.08 -19.23
CA LYS A 87 12.06 -9.30 -20.11
C LYS A 87 12.03 -9.77 -21.56
N SER A 88 11.82 -11.08 -21.78
CA SER A 88 11.62 -11.63 -23.12
C SER A 88 10.27 -11.25 -23.70
N GLN A 89 9.23 -11.14 -22.86
CA GLN A 89 7.87 -10.78 -23.28
C GLN A 89 7.72 -9.28 -23.59
N TYR A 90 8.44 -8.43 -22.85
CA TYR A 90 8.43 -6.97 -23.00
C TYR A 90 9.85 -6.46 -23.23
N PRO A 91 10.44 -6.64 -24.43
CA PRO A 91 11.77 -6.15 -24.74
C PRO A 91 11.79 -4.62 -24.67
N LYS A 92 12.92 -4.06 -24.18
CA LYS A 92 13.12 -2.61 -24.23
C LYS A 92 13.18 -2.16 -25.71
N PRO A 93 12.57 -1.01 -26.05
CA PRO A 93 12.61 -0.47 -27.40
C PRO A 93 14.04 -0.15 -27.85
#